data_AF-A0A2A4ZZE3-F1
#
_entry.id   AF-A0A2A4ZZE3-F1
#
_cell.length_a   1.000
_cell.length_b   1.000
_cell.length_c   1.000
_cell.angle_alpha   90.00
_cell.angle_beta   90.00
_cell.angle_gamma   90.00
#
_symmetry.space_group_name_H-M   'P 1'
#
loop_
_entity.id
_entity.type
_entity.pdbx_description
1 polymer ?
#
loop_
_entity_poly.entity_id
_entity_poly.type
_entity_poly.pdbx_seq_one_letter_code
_entity_poly.pdbx_strand_id
1 'polypeptide(L)' 'MKGSSNDEYTLYASHSIWESKNDFENWKKSEAFRAAHNSGGKHQEIYLGHPEFEGFEVVL' A
#
# COMPACT_ATOMS: atom_id res chain seq x y z
N MET A 1 7.18 -6.00 -1.93
CA MET A 1 7.25 -7.11 -2.92
C MET A 1 7.44 -6.51 -4.30
N LYS A 2 8.16 -7.21 -5.19
CA LYS A 2 8.41 -6.79 -6.58
C LYS A 2 7.76 -7.82 -7.51
N GLY A 3 6.88 -7.36 -8.38
CA GLY A 3 6.24 -8.16 -9.42
C GLY A 3 7.02 -8.12 -10.74
N SER A 4 6.32 -8.43 -11.83
CA SER A 4 6.88 -8.37 -13.18
C SER A 4 7.25 -6.95 -13.60
N SER A 5 8.28 -6.85 -14.44
CA SER A 5 8.69 -5.64 -15.14
C SER A 5 8.35 -5.76 -16.62
N ASN A 6 7.96 -4.67 -17.25
CA ASN A 6 7.84 -4.53 -18.70
C ASN A 6 8.48 -3.20 -19.14
N ASP A 7 8.31 -2.83 -20.41
CA ASP A 7 8.90 -1.60 -20.97
C ASP A 7 8.31 -0.30 -20.38
N GLU A 8 7.14 -0.37 -19.74
CA GLU A 8 6.43 0.79 -19.18
C GLU A 8 6.65 0.96 -17.68
N TYR A 9 6.64 -0.14 -16.92
CA TYR A 9 6.75 -0.11 -15.46
C TYR A 9 7.29 -1.39 -14.84
N THR A 10 7.59 -1.29 -13.55
CA THR A 10 7.78 -2.43 -12.66
C THR A 10 6.73 -2.39 -11.56
N LEU A 11 6.01 -3.50 -11.38
CA LEU A 11 5.02 -3.58 -10.31
C LEU A 11 5.70 -3.71 -8.95
N TYR A 12 5.32 -2.86 -8.00
CA TYR A 12 5.67 -3.00 -6.59
C TYR A 12 4.40 -3.01 -5.74
N ALA A 13 4.37 -3.91 -4.75
CA ALA A 13 3.25 -4.03 -3.82
C ALA A 13 3.76 -4.20 -2.39
N SER A 14 3.17 -3.45 -1.46
CA SER A 14 3.30 -3.70 -0.03
C SER A 14 2.21 -4.68 0.39
N HIS A 15 2.57 -5.72 1.13
CA HIS A 15 1.63 -6.73 1.61
C HIS A 15 1.72 -6.85 3.12
N SER A 16 0.55 -6.86 3.76
CA SER A 16 0.37 -6.99 5.19
C SER A 16 -0.84 -7.89 5.43
N ILE A 17 -0.72 -8.78 6.41
CA ILE A 17 -1.83 -9.61 6.90
C ILE A 17 -2.19 -9.10 8.29
N TRP A 18 -3.48 -9.11 8.60
CA TRP A 18 -4.02 -8.61 9.87
C TRP A 18 -4.88 -9.70 10.52
N GLU A 19 -4.87 -9.75 11.85
CA GLU A 19 -5.71 -10.67 12.63
C GLU A 19 -7.20 -10.37 12.41
N SER A 20 -7.56 -9.09 12.34
CA SER A 20 -8.91 -8.66 12.02
C SER A 20 -8.94 -7.44 11.09
N LYS A 21 -10.07 -7.26 10.41
CA LYS A 21 -10.38 -6.04 9.65
C LYS A 21 -10.35 -4.79 10.55
N ASN A 22 -10.77 -4.92 11.80
CA ASN A 22 -10.79 -3.80 12.74
C ASN A 22 -9.38 -3.31 13.09
N ASP A 23 -8.41 -4.21 13.24
CA ASP A 23 -7.02 -3.82 13.52
C ASP A 23 -6.41 -3.05 12.35
N PHE A 24 -6.67 -3.50 11.12
CA PHE A 24 -6.30 -2.78 9.91
C PHE A 24 -6.95 -1.39 9.84
N GLU A 25 -8.26 -1.28 10.10
CA GLU A 25 -8.97 0.01 10.09
C GLU A 25 -8.46 0.97 11.16
N ASN A 26 -8.14 0.47 12.35
CA ASN A 26 -7.58 1.28 13.43
C ASN A 26 -6.16 1.75 13.09
N TRP A 27 -5.32 0.86 12.55
CA TRP A 27 -3.99 1.21 12.09
C TRP A 27 -4.02 2.29 11.01
N LYS A 28 -4.89 2.15 10.00
CA LYS A 28 -5.04 3.12 8.90
C LYS A 28 -5.42 4.53 9.37
N LYS A 29 -6.07 4.65 10.53
CA LYS A 29 -6.48 5.92 11.16
C LYS A 29 -5.46 6.45 12.19
N SER A 30 -4.41 5.70 12.48
CA SER A 30 -3.43 6.03 13.52
C SER A 30 -2.43 7.11 13.09
N GLU A 31 -1.82 7.78 14.07
CA GLU A 31 -0.70 8.70 13.83
C GLU A 31 0.52 8.01 13.22
N ALA A 32 0.73 6.72 13.52
CA ALA A 32 1.81 5.95 12.93
C ALA A 32 1.63 5.81 11.41
N PHE A 33 0.40 5.52 10.95
CA PHE A 33 0.08 5.48 9.52
C PHE A 33 0.28 6.84 8.86
N ARG A 34 -0.25 7.90 9.48
CA ARG A 34 -0.09 9.27 8.97
C ARG A 34 1.38 9.64 8.84
N ALA A 35 2.20 9.40 9.87
CA ALA A 35 3.62 9.71 9.88
C ALA A 35 4.39 8.95 8.78
N ALA A 36 4.12 7.66 8.60
CA ALA A 36 4.77 6.84 7.58
C ALA A 36 4.45 7.31 6.14
N HIS A 37 3.27 7.89 5.93
CA HIS A 37 2.80 8.35 4.62
C HIS A 37 2.84 9.88 4.45
N ASN A 38 3.41 10.62 5.40
CA ASN A 38 3.51 12.09 5.35
C ASN A 38 4.66 12.59 4.44
N SER A 39 5.14 11.76 3.51
CA SER A 39 6.27 12.09 2.62
C SER A 39 5.92 13.11 1.53
N GLY A 40 4.69 13.65 1.52
CA GLY A 40 4.34 14.87 0.77
C GLY A 40 4.44 14.76 -0.74
N GLY A 41 4.18 13.58 -1.32
CA GLY A 41 4.25 13.39 -2.78
C GLY A 41 5.68 13.42 -3.34
N LYS A 42 6.70 13.35 -2.48
CA LYS A 42 8.08 13.11 -2.93
C LYS A 42 8.09 11.84 -3.78
N HIS A 43 8.68 11.94 -4.98
CA HIS A 43 8.75 10.87 -5.98
C HIS A 43 7.49 10.64 -6.83
N GLN A 44 6.56 11.60 -6.94
CA GLN A 44 5.45 11.49 -7.90
C GLN A 44 5.91 11.25 -9.36
N GLU A 45 7.06 11.79 -9.76
CA GLU A 45 7.57 11.67 -11.14
C GLU A 45 7.99 10.25 -11.55
N ILE A 46 8.23 9.33 -10.60
CA ILE A 46 8.66 7.96 -10.90
C ILE A 46 7.52 6.94 -10.90
N TYR A 47 6.30 7.35 -10.53
CA TYR A 47 5.13 6.49 -10.51
C TYR A 47 4.24 6.82 -11.71
N LEU A 48 3.74 5.80 -12.41
CA LEU A 48 2.77 5.99 -13.50
C LEU A 48 1.42 6.56 -13.04
N GLY A 49 1.13 6.51 -11.74
CA GLY A 49 -0.12 6.99 -11.17
C GLY A 49 -0.16 6.87 -9.65
N HIS A 50 -1.34 7.07 -9.09
CA HIS A 50 -1.59 6.89 -7.67
C HIS A 50 -1.51 5.40 -7.26
N PRO A 51 -1.15 5.09 -6.00
CA PRO A 51 -1.19 3.73 -5.52
C PRO A 51 -2.62 3.21 -5.45
N GLU A 52 -2.84 1.99 -5.95
CA GLU A 52 -4.10 1.27 -5.82
C GLU A 52 -4.11 0.44 -4.54
N PHE A 53 -5.24 0.43 -3.83
CA PHE A 53 -5.45 -0.41 -2.65
C PHE A 53 -6.39 -1.57 -2.98
N GLU A 54 -5.94 -2.79 -2.72
CA GLU A 54 -6.74 -4.00 -2.84
C GLU A 54 -6.73 -4.77 -1.51
N GLY A 55 -7.91 -5.20 -1.06
CA GLY A 55 -8.09 -5.91 0.21
C GLY A 55 -8.85 -7.21 0.02
N PHE A 56 -8.45 -8.25 0.77
CA PHE A 56 -9.02 -9.59 0.67
C PHE A 56 -9.49 -10.08 2.04
N GLU A 57 -10.64 -10.73 2.08
CA GLU A 57 -11.12 -11.46 3.26
C GLU A 57 -10.78 -12.95 3.07
N VAL A 58 -10.05 -13.53 4.03
CA VAL A 58 -9.69 -14.95 3.98
C VAL A 58 -10.91 -15.78 4.38
N VAL A 59 -11.42 -16.57 3.46
CA VAL A 59 -12.50 -17.55 3.69
C VAL A 59 -11.86 -18.93 3.78
N LEU A 60 -11.92 -19.56 4.96
CA LEU A 60 -11.43 -20.92 5.21
C LEU A 60 -12.56 -21.94 5.13
#